data_AF-A0A1F7KFD2-F1
#
_entry.id   AF-A0A1F7KFD2-F1
#
_cell.length_a   1.000
_cell.length_b   1.000
_cell.length_c   1.000
_cell.angle_alpha   90.00
_cell.angle_beta   90.00
_cell.angle_gamma   90.00
#
_symmetry.space_group_name_H-M   'P 1'
#
loop_
_entity.id
_entity.type
_entity.pdbx_description
1 polymer ?
#
loop_
_entity_poly.entity_id
_entity_poly.type
_entity_poly.pdbx_seq_one_letter_code
_entity_poly.pdbx_strand_id
1 'polypeptide(L)'
;MKFAKDEKGNLHVHASSFFRPLQFRDYWQGFLDIVLAFLFRARTLNFHLPYESQFKSYYHPKAGWQYINFINFWSRIFGMKTVWENTNILNPKDWSLIENPSHIPKNLSLCFDLGHFILGSKSKTQALAKVDRFFKEHGRDIKHLHLHVNDLKRDKHYRSQRQVKAFLGQNRFQKLTKNRTYIFEKG
;
A
#
# COMPACT_ATOMS: atom_id res chain seq x y z
N MET A 1 13.14 -2.73 -5.94
CA MET A 1 12.01 -2.01 -6.58
C MET A 1 11.20 -2.96 -7.45
N LYS A 2 9.86 -2.82 -7.47
CA LYS A 2 8.96 -3.54 -8.39
C LYS A 2 8.32 -2.55 -9.36
N PHE A 3 7.95 -3.02 -10.55
CA PHE A 3 7.37 -2.21 -11.62
C PHE A 3 6.01 -2.78 -12.02
N ALA A 4 5.02 -1.90 -12.19
CA ALA A 4 3.68 -2.25 -12.67
C ALA A 4 3.18 -1.19 -13.64
N LYS A 5 2.27 -1.57 -14.53
CA LYS A 5 1.58 -0.62 -15.41
C LYS A 5 0.10 -0.59 -15.09
N ASP A 6 -0.50 0.60 -15.06
CA ASP A 6 -1.96 0.74 -14.98
C ASP A 6 -2.62 0.38 -16.32
N GLU A 7 -3.95 0.39 -16.37
CA GLU A 7 -4.73 0.10 -17.59
C GLU A 7 -4.45 1.09 -18.74
N LYS A 8 -3.86 2.25 -18.45
CA LYS A 8 -3.49 3.27 -19.44
C LYS A 8 -2.02 3.18 -19.86
N GLY A 9 -1.29 2.16 -19.39
CA GLY A 9 0.12 1.95 -19.70
C GLY A 9 1.08 2.85 -18.92
N ASN A 10 0.61 3.64 -17.96
CA ASN A 10 1.47 4.47 -17.11
C ASN A 10 2.26 3.58 -16.15
N LEU A 11 3.54 3.89 -15.99
CA LEU A 11 4.42 3.15 -15.09
C LEU A 11 4.21 3.56 -13.63
N HIS A 12 3.93 2.60 -12.77
CA HIS A 12 3.89 2.73 -11.32
C HIS A 12 5.00 1.88 -10.74
N VAL A 13 5.75 2.41 -9.78
CA VAL A 13 6.85 1.68 -9.15
C VAL A 13 6.62 1.55 -7.66
N HIS A 14 6.91 0.37 -7.12
CA HIS A 14 6.93 0.14 -5.68
C HIS A 14 8.37 0.15 -5.21
N ALA A 15 8.67 1.02 -4.24
CA ALA A 15 9.96 1.18 -3.62
C ALA A 15 10.48 -0.15 -3.04
N SER A 16 11.77 -0.24 -2.83
CA SER A 16 12.38 -1.36 -2.14
C SER A 16 11.89 -1.35 -0.68
N SER A 17 11.34 -2.47 -0.20
CA SER A 17 10.82 -2.58 1.16
C SER A 17 11.54 -3.69 1.91
N PHE A 18 11.88 -3.43 3.16
CA PHE A 18 12.61 -4.37 4.00
C PHE A 18 11.72 -5.11 5.02
N PHE A 19 10.41 -4.81 5.08
CA PHE A 19 9.45 -5.45 5.99
C PHE A 19 9.94 -5.56 7.45
N ARG A 20 10.52 -4.47 7.95
CA ARG A 20 11.14 -4.37 9.28
C ARG A 20 11.09 -2.92 9.79
N PRO A 21 11.40 -2.68 11.07
CA PRO A 21 11.62 -1.34 11.60
C PRO A 21 12.67 -0.54 10.82
N LEU A 22 12.47 0.77 10.78
CA LEU A 22 13.33 1.75 10.12
C LEU A 22 14.75 1.75 10.69
N GLN A 23 15.70 1.88 9.78
CA GLN A 23 17.11 2.04 10.02
C GLN A 23 17.62 3.22 9.18
N PHE A 24 18.77 3.79 9.56
CA PHE A 24 19.37 4.92 8.84
C PHE A 24 19.56 4.64 7.34
N ARG A 25 19.99 3.41 6.99
CA ARG A 25 20.15 3.00 5.58
C ARG A 25 18.88 3.06 4.74
N ASP A 26 17.70 3.03 5.37
CA ASP A 26 16.42 3.08 4.65
C ASP A 26 16.16 4.47 4.05
N TYR A 27 16.67 5.53 4.69
CA TYR A 27 16.63 6.89 4.14
C TYR A 27 17.42 6.97 2.83
N TRP A 28 18.63 6.41 2.82
CA TRP A 28 19.46 6.37 1.61
C TRP A 28 18.83 5.51 0.52
N GLN A 29 18.35 4.31 0.86
CA GLN A 29 17.68 3.45 -0.12
C GLN A 29 16.42 4.12 -0.69
N GLY A 30 15.61 4.77 0.14
CA GLY A 30 14.41 5.47 -0.31
C GLY A 30 14.73 6.66 -1.23
N PHE A 31 15.83 7.37 -0.97
CA PHE A 31 16.34 8.39 -1.90
C PHE A 31 16.74 7.78 -3.25
N LEU A 32 17.50 6.67 -3.26
CA LEU A 32 17.87 5.98 -4.50
C LEU A 32 16.63 5.50 -5.28
N ASP A 33 15.61 4.99 -4.58
CA ASP A 33 14.35 4.59 -5.20
C ASP A 33 13.63 5.79 -5.85
N ILE A 34 13.67 6.99 -5.24
CA ILE A 34 13.15 8.22 -5.86
C ILE A 34 13.89 8.55 -7.16
N VAL A 35 15.22 8.53 -7.13
CA VAL A 35 16.06 8.83 -8.30
C VAL A 35 15.77 7.83 -9.43
N LEU A 36 15.72 6.53 -9.13
CA LEU A 36 15.39 5.51 -10.11
C LEU A 36 13.99 5.70 -10.69
N ALA A 37 12.99 5.96 -9.84
CA ALA A 37 11.62 6.21 -10.29
C ALA A 37 11.54 7.42 -11.25
N PHE A 38 12.28 8.48 -10.96
CA PHE A 38 12.41 9.65 -11.82
C PHE A 38 13.07 9.31 -13.17
N LEU A 39 14.19 8.58 -13.16
CA LEU A 39 14.89 8.16 -14.38
C LEU A 39 14.01 7.28 -15.27
N PHE A 40 13.20 6.40 -14.68
CA PHE A 40 12.22 5.58 -15.40
C PHE A 40 10.93 6.33 -15.77
N ARG A 41 10.83 7.63 -15.45
CA ARG A 41 9.65 8.47 -15.71
C ARG A 41 8.37 7.86 -15.14
N ALA A 42 8.46 7.29 -13.94
CA ALA A 42 7.31 6.69 -13.29
C ALA A 42 6.24 7.75 -12.95
N ARG A 43 4.98 7.36 -13.10
CA ARG A 43 3.80 8.17 -12.77
C ARG A 43 3.64 8.34 -11.27
N THR A 44 3.87 7.26 -10.51
CA THR A 44 3.87 7.26 -9.04
C THR A 44 4.98 6.36 -8.51
N LEU A 45 5.46 6.70 -7.31
CA LEU A 45 6.32 5.88 -6.50
C LEU A 45 5.59 5.53 -5.20
N ASN A 46 5.41 4.24 -4.96
CA ASN A 46 4.68 3.71 -3.83
C ASN A 46 5.67 3.24 -2.77
N PHE A 47 5.44 3.60 -1.51
CA PHE A 47 6.20 3.07 -0.37
C PHE A 47 5.23 2.42 0.61
N HIS A 48 5.63 1.31 1.23
CA HIS A 48 4.96 0.89 2.46
C HIS A 48 5.12 1.96 3.54
N LEU A 49 4.05 2.21 4.28
CA LEU A 49 4.12 2.98 5.51
C LEU A 49 5.20 2.38 6.43
N PRO A 50 5.96 3.21 7.17
CA PRO A 50 6.89 2.72 8.18
C PRO A 50 6.17 1.92 9.25
N TYR A 51 6.84 0.91 9.82
CA TYR A 51 6.26 0.13 10.90
C TYR A 51 5.93 1.02 12.10
N GLU A 52 6.81 1.98 12.36
CA GLU A 52 6.73 3.00 13.41
C GLU A 52 5.50 3.89 13.32
N SER A 53 4.88 3.96 12.14
CA SER A 53 3.69 4.80 11.90
C SER A 53 2.38 4.04 12.00
N GLN A 54 2.40 2.70 11.96
CA GLN A 54 1.19 1.91 11.77
C GLN A 54 1.00 0.72 12.71
N PHE A 55 2.06 0.14 13.27
CA PHE A 55 1.96 -1.05 14.13
C PHE A 55 2.16 -0.71 15.59
N LYS A 56 1.34 -1.31 16.46
CA LYS A 56 1.40 -1.06 17.90
C LYS A 56 2.71 -1.56 18.50
N SER A 57 3.20 -2.70 18.00
CA SER A 57 4.45 -3.33 18.45
C SER A 57 5.71 -2.49 18.20
N TYR A 58 5.66 -1.56 17.24
CA TYR A 58 6.81 -0.71 16.86
C TYR A 58 6.50 0.78 16.91
N TYR A 59 5.38 1.18 17.54
CA TYR A 59 4.82 2.52 17.36
C TYR A 59 5.74 3.63 17.89
N HIS A 60 6.38 4.34 16.95
CA HIS A 60 7.23 5.49 17.19
C HIS A 60 6.91 6.58 16.15
N PRO A 61 5.74 7.25 16.27
CA PRO A 61 5.17 8.06 15.19
C PRO A 61 6.10 9.20 14.77
N LYS A 62 6.90 9.76 15.68
CA LYS A 62 7.91 10.77 15.34
C LYS A 62 8.93 10.26 14.31
N ALA A 63 9.49 9.06 14.54
CA ALA A 63 10.47 8.45 13.63
C ALA A 63 9.82 8.10 12.28
N GLY A 64 8.61 7.52 12.30
CA GLY A 64 7.85 7.24 11.08
C GLY A 64 7.57 8.50 10.26
N TRP A 65 7.14 9.59 10.91
CA TRP A 65 6.88 10.88 10.26
C TRP A 65 8.16 11.56 9.74
N GLN A 66 9.28 11.45 10.44
CA GLN A 66 10.57 11.95 9.96
C GLN A 66 10.95 11.28 8.63
N TYR A 67 10.82 9.96 8.54
CA TYR A 67 11.07 9.23 7.30
C TYR A 67 10.10 9.62 6.19
N ILE A 68 8.80 9.67 6.49
CA ILE A 68 7.76 10.09 5.53
C ILE A 68 8.06 11.49 4.99
N ASN A 69 8.41 12.43 5.86
CA ASN A 69 8.72 13.81 5.47
C ASN A 69 10.00 13.89 4.63
N PHE A 70 11.02 13.12 4.97
CA PHE A 70 12.25 13.03 4.18
C PHE A 70 11.95 12.54 2.75
N ILE A 71 11.22 11.43 2.61
CA ILE A 71 10.84 10.88 1.31
C ILE A 71 9.97 11.87 0.52
N ASN A 72 8.96 12.47 1.15
CA ASN A 72 8.08 13.44 0.51
C ASN A 72 8.84 14.70 0.06
N PHE A 73 9.83 15.16 0.84
CA PHE A 73 10.68 16.29 0.49
C PHE A 73 11.46 16.00 -0.79
N TRP A 74 12.22 14.91 -0.82
CA TRP A 74 13.01 14.55 -2.00
C TRP A 74 12.14 14.22 -3.21
N SER A 75 11.03 13.51 -3.01
CA SER A 75 10.10 13.21 -4.10
C SER A 75 9.59 14.49 -4.76
N ARG A 76 9.29 15.53 -3.97
CA ARG A 76 8.89 16.84 -4.50
C ARG A 76 10.00 17.50 -5.32
N ILE A 77 11.26 17.44 -4.87
CA ILE A 77 12.41 17.97 -5.60
C ILE A 77 12.55 17.31 -6.98
N PHE A 78 12.33 15.99 -7.07
CA PHE A 78 12.36 15.24 -8.32
C PHE A 78 11.03 15.26 -9.11
N GLY A 79 10.02 16.02 -8.68
CA GLY A 79 8.70 16.05 -9.32
C GLY A 79 7.93 14.72 -9.26
N MET A 80 8.30 13.82 -8.35
CA MET A 80 7.72 12.50 -8.19
C MET A 80 6.50 12.52 -7.27
N LYS A 81 5.42 11.86 -7.71
CA LYS A 81 4.22 11.66 -6.89
C LYS A 81 4.38 10.42 -6.03
N THR A 82 4.37 10.62 -4.71
CA THR A 82 4.52 9.54 -3.74
C THR A 82 3.19 9.15 -3.14
N VAL A 83 2.95 7.85 -3.00
CA VAL A 83 1.80 7.30 -2.27
C VAL A 83 2.27 6.30 -1.22
N TRP A 84 1.57 6.28 -0.10
CA TRP A 84 1.93 5.47 1.07
C TRP A 84 0.95 4.33 1.27
N GLU A 85 1.46 3.11 1.27
CA GLU A 85 0.71 1.88 1.25
C GLU A 85 0.60 1.25 2.64
N ASN A 86 -0.60 0.78 3.00
CA ASN A 86 -0.76 -0.04 4.20
C ASN A 86 -0.05 -1.38 4.01
N THR A 87 0.65 -1.85 5.04
CA THR A 87 1.26 -3.19 5.05
C THR A 87 0.77 -3.98 6.25
N ASN A 88 1.08 -5.26 6.28
CA ASN A 88 0.94 -6.11 7.47
C ASN A 88 2.31 -6.57 7.95
N ILE A 89 2.36 -7.01 9.21
CA ILE A 89 3.45 -7.86 9.67
C ILE A 89 3.03 -9.29 9.39
N LEU A 90 3.83 -9.99 8.60
CA LEU A 90 3.58 -11.36 8.18
C LEU A 90 4.69 -12.28 8.67
N ASN A 91 4.34 -13.54 8.90
CA ASN A 91 5.32 -14.58 9.18
C ASN A 91 6.09 -14.89 7.90
N PRO A 92 7.44 -14.76 7.89
CA PRO A 92 8.23 -14.95 6.68
C PRO A 92 8.22 -16.38 6.14
N LYS A 93 7.81 -17.38 6.94
CA LYS A 93 7.80 -18.79 6.52
C LYS A 93 6.57 -19.15 5.70
N ASP A 94 5.40 -18.64 6.09
CA ASP A 94 4.12 -19.07 5.52
C ASP A 94 3.18 -17.93 5.13
N TRP A 95 3.65 -16.68 5.26
CA TRP A 95 2.93 -15.45 4.96
C TRP A 95 1.65 -15.27 5.77
N SER A 96 1.52 -15.96 6.90
CA SER A 96 0.41 -15.79 7.83
C SER A 96 0.49 -14.44 8.53
N LEU A 97 -0.66 -13.86 8.85
CA LEU A 97 -0.75 -12.59 9.54
C LEU A 97 -0.20 -12.68 10.98
N ILE A 98 0.78 -11.84 11.31
CA ILE A 98 1.23 -11.60 12.69
C ILE A 98 0.49 -10.39 13.27
N GLU A 99 0.46 -9.27 12.54
CA GLU A 99 -0.14 -8.02 13.02
C GLU A 99 -0.73 -7.21 11.87
N ASN A 100 -1.96 -6.72 12.07
CA ASN A 100 -2.61 -5.74 11.19
C ASN A 100 -2.19 -4.31 11.61
N PRO A 101 -2.19 -3.34 10.68
CA PRO A 101 -1.94 -1.94 11.05
C PRO A 101 -3.02 -1.44 12.02
N SER A 102 -2.59 -0.87 13.13
CA SER A 102 -3.44 -0.25 14.16
C SER A 102 -3.63 1.25 13.94
N HIS A 103 -2.73 1.88 13.18
CA HIS A 103 -2.77 3.31 12.87
C HIS A 103 -2.53 3.53 11.38
N ILE A 104 -3.25 4.48 10.77
CA ILE A 104 -2.97 4.94 9.41
C ILE A 104 -2.85 6.46 9.48
N PRO A 105 -1.68 7.03 9.14
CA PRO A 105 -1.50 8.47 9.19
C PRO A 105 -2.46 9.21 8.26
N LYS A 106 -2.96 10.36 8.72
CA LYS A 106 -3.83 11.26 7.93
C LYS A 106 -2.99 12.26 7.14
N ASN A 107 -3.63 12.94 6.18
CA ASN A 107 -3.01 13.99 5.36
C ASN A 107 -1.84 13.49 4.49
N LEU A 108 -1.88 12.22 4.09
CA LEU A 108 -0.96 11.61 3.14
C LEU A 108 -1.73 11.18 1.89
N SER A 109 -1.05 11.15 0.74
CA SER A 109 -1.60 10.42 -0.40
C SER A 109 -1.40 8.93 -0.15
N LEU A 110 -2.49 8.19 -0.05
CA LEU A 110 -2.47 6.77 0.31
C LEU A 110 -2.58 5.88 -0.93
N CYS A 111 -1.83 4.77 -0.91
CA CYS A 111 -2.13 3.56 -1.66
C CYS A 111 -2.92 2.64 -0.75
N PHE A 112 -4.09 2.18 -1.19
CA PHE A 112 -4.82 1.15 -0.45
C PHE A 112 -4.56 -0.20 -1.10
N ASP A 113 -3.91 -1.08 -0.34
CA ASP A 113 -3.79 -2.49 -0.71
C ASP A 113 -4.96 -3.29 -0.12
N LEU A 114 -5.79 -3.81 -1.02
CA LEU A 114 -6.96 -4.60 -0.66
C LEU A 114 -6.59 -5.92 0.01
N GLY A 115 -5.57 -6.63 -0.51
CA GLY A 115 -5.19 -7.95 -0.02
C GLY A 115 -4.65 -7.84 1.40
N HIS A 116 -3.74 -6.91 1.64
CA HIS A 116 -3.26 -6.61 2.97
C HIS A 116 -4.42 -6.32 3.93
N PHE A 117 -5.35 -5.46 3.52
CA PHE A 117 -6.37 -4.98 4.44
C PHE A 117 -7.42 -6.03 4.84
N ILE A 118 -7.72 -6.99 3.96
CA ILE A 118 -8.70 -8.05 4.24
C ILE A 118 -8.12 -9.19 5.08
N LEU A 119 -6.79 -9.28 5.24
CA LEU A 119 -6.16 -10.31 6.08
C LEU A 119 -6.66 -10.29 7.53
N GLY A 120 -6.72 -11.49 8.12
CA GLY A 120 -7.21 -11.73 9.47
C GLY A 120 -8.74 -11.64 9.61
N SER A 121 -9.47 -11.37 8.52
CA SER A 121 -10.94 -11.37 8.56
C SER A 121 -11.47 -12.81 8.66
N LYS A 122 -12.43 -13.03 9.55
CA LYS A 122 -13.10 -14.33 9.77
C LYS A 122 -14.03 -14.71 8.62
N SER A 123 -14.51 -13.73 7.84
CA SER A 123 -15.42 -13.95 6.72
C SER A 123 -15.33 -12.85 5.67
N LYS A 124 -15.84 -13.12 4.47
CA LYS A 124 -16.01 -12.13 3.39
C LYS A 124 -16.80 -10.91 3.86
N THR A 125 -17.90 -11.12 4.58
CA THR A 125 -18.75 -10.03 5.09
C THR A 125 -17.98 -9.11 6.02
N GLN A 126 -17.19 -9.68 6.94
CA GLN A 126 -16.34 -8.89 7.84
C GLN A 126 -15.27 -8.11 7.06
N ALA A 127 -14.61 -8.76 6.09
CA ALA A 127 -13.61 -8.12 5.25
C ALA A 127 -14.19 -6.91 4.48
N LEU A 128 -15.35 -7.07 3.85
CA LEU A 128 -16.01 -5.99 3.12
C LEU A 128 -16.45 -4.85 4.06
N ALA A 129 -16.94 -5.16 5.25
CA ALA A 129 -17.28 -4.15 6.25
C ALA A 129 -16.06 -3.34 6.72
N LYS A 130 -14.89 -3.98 6.89
CA LYS A 130 -13.62 -3.29 7.14
C LYS A 130 -13.31 -2.32 5.99
N VAL A 131 -13.34 -2.81 4.75
CA VAL A 131 -13.03 -2.01 3.55
C VAL A 131 -13.95 -0.79 3.47
N ASP A 132 -15.25 -0.98 3.65
CA ASP A 132 -16.23 0.11 3.58
C ASP A 132 -15.99 1.17 4.67
N ARG A 133 -15.63 0.74 5.90
CA ARG A 133 -15.27 1.66 6.99
C ARG A 133 -14.02 2.46 6.66
N PHE A 134 -12.97 1.79 6.18
CA PHE A 134 -11.72 2.45 5.81
C PHE A 134 -11.92 3.50 4.73
N PHE A 135 -12.70 3.20 3.69
CA PHE A 135 -13.00 4.16 2.63
C PHE A 135 -13.90 5.31 3.08
N LYS A 136 -14.74 5.10 4.09
CA LYS A 136 -15.50 6.20 4.71
C LYS A 136 -14.57 7.18 5.42
N GLU A 137 -13.56 6.68 6.11
CA GLU A 137 -12.64 7.49 6.93
C GLU A 137 -11.51 8.12 6.10
N HIS A 138 -10.92 7.37 5.18
CA HIS A 138 -9.71 7.74 4.44
C HIS A 138 -9.93 7.90 2.93
N GLY A 139 -11.16 7.75 2.43
CA GLY A 139 -11.41 7.70 0.98
C GLY A 139 -10.95 8.93 0.19
N ARG A 140 -10.83 10.10 0.83
CA ARG A 140 -10.28 11.32 0.21
C ARG A 140 -8.76 11.28 0.06
N ASP A 141 -8.07 10.55 0.93
CA ASP A 141 -6.61 10.42 0.97
C ASP A 141 -6.11 9.34 0.01
N ILE A 142 -6.94 8.33 -0.29
CA ILE A 142 -6.60 7.22 -1.20
C ILE A 142 -6.54 7.71 -2.65
N LYS A 143 -5.35 7.68 -3.25
CA LYS A 143 -5.08 8.09 -4.65
C LYS A 143 -4.75 6.92 -5.58
N HIS A 144 -4.23 5.83 -5.01
CA HIS A 144 -3.85 4.62 -5.72
C HIS A 144 -4.42 3.37 -5.03
N LEU A 145 -4.66 2.30 -5.79
CA LEU A 145 -5.15 1.03 -5.25
C LEU A 145 -4.31 -0.13 -5.76
N HIS A 146 -3.93 -1.01 -4.86
CA HIS A 146 -3.41 -2.32 -5.19
C HIS A 146 -4.52 -3.34 -4.99
N LEU A 147 -4.88 -4.02 -6.08
CA LEU A 147 -6.05 -4.88 -6.13
C LEU A 147 -5.63 -6.33 -6.29
N HIS A 148 -5.66 -7.06 -5.18
CA HIS A 148 -5.67 -8.52 -5.15
C HIS A 148 -6.55 -9.00 -4.01
N VAL A 149 -6.81 -10.31 -3.99
CA VAL A 149 -7.53 -10.98 -2.90
C VAL A 149 -6.71 -12.18 -2.44
N ASN A 150 -7.00 -12.66 -1.24
CA ASN A 150 -6.31 -13.79 -0.62
C ASN A 150 -7.31 -14.71 0.11
N ASP A 151 -6.81 -15.70 0.85
CA ASP A 151 -7.63 -16.64 1.62
C ASP A 151 -8.01 -16.11 3.02
N LEU A 152 -7.80 -14.81 3.26
CA LEU A 152 -7.97 -14.09 4.53
C LEU A 152 -7.01 -14.53 5.65
N LYS A 153 -6.15 -15.53 5.41
CA LYS A 153 -5.20 -16.05 6.41
C LYS A 153 -3.76 -15.76 6.05
N ARG A 154 -3.43 -15.91 4.78
CA ARG A 154 -2.09 -15.74 4.21
C ARG A 154 -2.16 -14.75 3.08
N ASP A 155 -1.09 -14.00 2.90
CA ASP A 155 -1.04 -13.02 1.82
C ASP A 155 -0.72 -13.64 0.46
N LYS A 156 -1.62 -14.53 0.02
CA LYS A 156 -1.56 -15.16 -1.29
C LYS A 156 -2.24 -14.25 -2.29
N HIS A 157 -1.47 -13.68 -3.22
CA HIS A 157 -2.00 -12.82 -4.28
C HIS A 157 -2.79 -13.69 -5.28
N TYR A 158 -4.10 -13.89 -5.07
CA TYR A 158 -4.93 -14.59 -6.05
C TYR A 158 -5.24 -13.66 -7.24
N ARG A 159 -4.81 -14.09 -8.42
CA ARG A 159 -4.24 -13.22 -9.49
C ARG A 159 -5.22 -12.71 -10.56
N SER A 160 -6.53 -12.81 -10.42
CA SER A 160 -7.44 -12.36 -11.51
C SER A 160 -8.31 -11.16 -11.15
N GLN A 161 -8.40 -10.20 -12.08
CA GLN A 161 -9.41 -9.14 -12.09
C GLN A 161 -10.82 -9.71 -11.87
N ARG A 162 -11.10 -10.90 -12.41
CA ARG A 162 -12.35 -11.64 -12.20
C ARG A 162 -12.57 -11.97 -10.71
N GLN A 163 -11.57 -12.50 -10.01
CA GLN A 163 -11.67 -12.83 -8.58
C GLN A 163 -11.86 -11.57 -7.72
N VAL A 164 -11.11 -10.49 -8.01
CA VAL A 164 -11.28 -9.22 -7.29
C VAL A 164 -12.70 -8.67 -7.48
N LYS A 165 -13.20 -8.63 -8.72
CA LYS A 165 -14.56 -8.16 -9.01
C LYS A 165 -15.63 -9.07 -8.39
N ALA A 166 -15.44 -10.39 -8.38
CA ALA A 166 -16.36 -11.33 -7.72
C ALA A 166 -16.34 -11.19 -6.19
N PHE A 167 -15.18 -10.88 -5.60
CA PHE A 167 -15.05 -10.63 -4.17
C PHE A 167 -15.76 -9.34 -3.77
N LEU A 168 -15.44 -8.22 -4.42
CA LEU A 168 -15.98 -6.91 -4.07
C LEU A 168 -17.46 -6.73 -4.48
N GLY A 169 -17.85 -7.35 -5.59
CA GLY A 169 -19.04 -7.01 -6.35
C GLY A 169 -18.81 -5.78 -7.23
N GLN A 170 -19.56 -5.68 -8.35
CA GLN A 170 -19.37 -4.62 -9.35
C GLN A 170 -19.52 -3.20 -8.77
N ASN A 171 -20.56 -2.97 -7.96
CA ASN A 171 -20.85 -1.64 -7.39
C ASN A 171 -19.71 -1.16 -6.48
N ARG A 172 -19.17 -2.04 -5.64
CA ARG A 172 -18.06 -1.70 -4.75
C ARG A 172 -16.79 -1.51 -5.55
N PHE A 173 -16.48 -2.39 -6.51
CA PHE A 173 -15.33 -2.21 -7.39
C PHE A 173 -15.35 -0.82 -8.06
N GLN A 174 -16.48 -0.42 -8.64
CA GLN A 174 -16.64 0.90 -9.26
C GLN A 174 -16.47 2.03 -8.23
N LYS A 175 -17.08 1.93 -7.06
CA LYS A 175 -16.96 2.95 -6.00
C LYS A 175 -15.50 3.12 -5.52
N LEU A 176 -14.79 2.00 -5.32
CA LEU A 176 -13.39 2.01 -4.88
C LEU A 176 -12.49 2.61 -5.96
N THR A 177 -12.64 2.20 -7.22
CA THR A 177 -11.77 2.63 -8.32
C THR A 177 -12.09 4.01 -8.90
N LYS A 178 -13.28 4.56 -8.65
CA LYS A 178 -13.71 5.85 -9.20
C LYS A 178 -12.71 6.97 -8.88
N ASN A 179 -12.23 7.64 -9.94
CA ASN A 179 -11.27 8.75 -9.89
C ASN A 179 -9.93 8.41 -9.21
N ARG A 180 -9.55 7.13 -9.19
CA ARG A 180 -8.28 6.65 -8.63
C ARG A 180 -7.51 5.87 -9.68
N THR A 181 -6.20 5.84 -9.51
CA THR A 181 -5.34 4.92 -10.25
C THR A 181 -5.35 3.56 -9.53
N TYR A 182 -5.20 2.47 -10.27
CA TYR A 182 -5.14 1.15 -9.67
C TYR A 182 -4.36 0.15 -10.53
N ILE A 183 -3.78 -0.85 -9.88
CA ILE A 183 -3.15 -2.00 -10.53
C ILE A 183 -3.72 -3.29 -9.94
N PHE A 184 -3.68 -4.35 -10.74
CA PHE A 184 -3.90 -5.71 -10.24
C PHE A 184 -2.53 -6.31 -9.91
N GLU A 185 -2.28 -6.53 -8.62
CA GLU A 185 -1.01 -7.10 -8.14
C GLU A 185 -0.87 -8.53 -8.64
N LYS A 186 0.29 -8.84 -9.21
CA LYS A 186 0.69 -10.20 -9.60
C LYS A 186 1.82 -10.61 -8.65
N GLY A 187 1.55 -11.61 -7.82
CA GLY A 187 2.59 -12.26 -7.02
C GLY A 187 3.53 -13.10 -7.87
#